data_AF-A0A847PU96-F1
#
_entry.id   AF-A0A847PU96-F1
#
_cell.length_a   1.000
_cell.length_b   1.000
_cell.length_c   1.000
_cell.angle_alpha   90.00
_cell.angle_beta   90.00
_cell.angle_gamma   90.00
#
_symmetry.space_group_name_H-M   'P 1'
#
loop_
_entity.id
_entity.type
_entity.pdbx_description
1 polymer ?
#
loop_
_entity_poly.entity_id
_entity_poly.type
_entity_poly.pdbx_seq_one_letter_code
_entity_poly.pdbx_strand_id
1 'polypeptide(L)'
;MKVQLEQRLTELRADYESGPKILKDIELKLAELEDRKKNLSEILLRISGAIDLLEEVLEGKEGEKRPETKAEPGTIKGNVEVPDVVRQPLQKAMLTLEEAGLKAGEIVEQKGVFPIGIMAGEILRQEPKPGTMSQAGSAVKLVVAARGKFMPHDKYSLCGSFSDSS
;
A
#
# COMPACT_ATOMS: atom_id res chain seq x y z
N MET A 1 13.43 -12.62 54.14
CA MET A 1 14.09 -11.48 53.46
C MET A 1 15.46 -11.85 52.87
N LYS A 2 16.42 -12.35 53.67
CA LYS A 2 17.77 -12.68 53.16
C LYS A 2 17.80 -13.72 52.02
N VAL A 3 17.04 -14.81 52.16
CA VAL A 3 16.95 -15.88 51.15
C VAL A 3 16.44 -15.37 49.79
N GLN A 4 15.45 -14.46 49.80
CA GLN A 4 14.90 -13.87 48.57
C GLN A 4 15.94 -12.99 47.85
N LEU A 5 16.79 -12.28 48.61
CA LEU A 5 17.86 -11.46 48.04
C LEU A 5 18.96 -12.33 47.41
N GLU A 6 19.32 -13.44 48.05
CA GLU A 6 20.31 -14.39 47.52
C GLU A 6 19.81 -15.06 46.22
N GLN A 7 18.53 -15.43 46.17
CA GLN A 7 17.90 -15.96 44.97
C GLN A 7 17.94 -14.95 43.82
N ARG A 8 17.48 -13.71 44.06
CA ARG A 8 17.47 -12.65 43.04
C ARG A 8 18.87 -12.29 42.55
N LEU A 9 19.87 -12.34 43.43
CA LEU A 9 21.26 -12.10 43.07
C LEU A 9 21.83 -13.22 42.19
N THR A 10 21.38 -14.45 42.39
CA THR A 10 21.77 -15.60 41.55
C THR A 10 21.16 -15.50 40.16
N GLU A 11 19.88 -15.15 40.07
CA GLU A 11 19.17 -14.89 38.80
C GLU A 11 19.85 -13.77 38.01
N LEU A 12 20.10 -12.62 38.64
CA LEU A 12 20.75 -11.48 38.00
C LEU A 12 22.16 -11.81 37.50
N ARG A 13 22.91 -12.67 38.20
CA ARG A 13 24.22 -13.14 37.74
C ARG A 13 24.09 -14.02 36.50
N ALA A 14 23.12 -14.94 36.48
CA ALA A 14 22.88 -15.79 35.33
C ALA A 14 22.48 -14.97 34.09
N ASP A 15 21.62 -13.96 34.27
CA ASP A 15 21.23 -13.04 33.19
C ASP A 15 22.43 -12.24 32.68
N TYR A 16 23.26 -11.70 33.60
CA TYR A 16 24.46 -10.96 33.23
C TYR A 16 25.48 -11.82 32.47
N GLU A 17 25.67 -13.08 32.87
CA GLU A 17 26.59 -14.00 32.21
C GLU A 17 26.06 -14.50 30.85
N SER A 18 24.74 -14.57 30.67
CA SER A 18 24.13 -14.97 29.39
C SER A 18 24.06 -13.81 28.38
N GLY A 19 23.99 -12.56 28.85
CA GLY A 19 23.92 -11.36 28.02
C GLY A 19 24.96 -11.27 26.89
N PRO A 20 26.27 -11.45 27.15
CA PRO A 20 27.31 -11.41 26.12
C PRO A 20 27.13 -12.45 25.01
N LYS A 21 26.61 -13.64 25.32
CA LYS A 21 26.33 -14.68 24.32
C LYS A 21 25.20 -14.24 23.40
N ILE A 22 24.13 -13.71 23.99
CA ILE A 22 22.99 -13.17 23.23
C ILE A 22 23.44 -12.00 22.35
N LEU A 23 24.27 -11.10 22.88
CA LEU A 23 24.83 -9.98 22.10
C LEU A 23 25.62 -10.48 20.89
N LYS A 24 26.50 -11.46 21.08
CA LYS A 24 27.26 -12.07 19.99
C LYS A 24 26.35 -12.72 18.93
N ASP A 25 25.30 -13.41 19.36
CA ASP A 25 24.33 -14.01 18.43
C ASP A 25 23.56 -12.94 17.64
N ILE A 26 23.24 -11.81 18.27
CA ILE A 26 22.62 -10.66 17.59
C ILE A 26 23.60 -10.06 16.56
N GLU A 27 24.86 -9.84 16.94
CA GLU A 27 25.90 -9.33 16.04
C GLU A 27 26.10 -10.24 14.81
N LEU A 28 26.12 -11.55 15.01
CA LEU A 28 26.19 -12.53 13.91
C LEU A 28 24.99 -12.44 12.97
N LYS A 29 23.77 -12.33 13.52
CA LYS A 29 22.56 -12.15 12.70
C LYS A 29 22.56 -10.83 11.94
N LEU A 30 23.09 -9.76 12.54
CA LEU A 30 23.22 -8.47 11.86
C LEU A 30 24.15 -8.58 10.65
N ALA A 31 25.31 -9.22 10.79
CA ALA A 31 26.22 -9.45 9.67
C ALA A 31 25.56 -10.28 8.55
N GLU A 32 24.84 -11.35 8.91
CA GLU A 32 24.10 -12.16 7.94
C GLU A 32 23.03 -11.35 7.20
N LEU A 33 22.27 -10.52 7.92
CA LEU A 33 21.23 -9.67 7.33
C LEU A 33 21.81 -8.59 6.42
N GLU A 34 22.98 -8.05 6.75
CA GLU A 34 23.70 -7.12 5.87
C GLU A 34 24.10 -7.78 4.55
N ASP A 35 24.60 -9.00 4.59
CA ASP A 35 24.97 -9.73 3.37
C ASP A 35 23.74 -10.12 2.54
N ARG A 36 22.66 -10.55 3.19
CA ARG A 36 21.37 -10.78 2.51
C ARG A 36 20.84 -9.50 1.85
N LYS A 37 20.95 -8.35 2.54
CA LYS A 37 20.57 -7.04 2.01
C LYS A 37 21.40 -6.67 0.78
N LYS A 38 22.73 -6.88 0.82
CA LYS A 38 23.61 -6.63 -0.34
C LYS A 38 23.21 -7.47 -1.54
N ASN A 39 23.02 -8.77 -1.36
CA ASN A 39 22.59 -9.67 -2.43
C ASN A 39 21.23 -9.23 -3.01
N LEU A 40 20.25 -8.94 -2.16
CA LEU A 40 18.96 -8.43 -2.61
C LEU A 40 19.12 -7.14 -3.43
N SER A 41 19.93 -6.19 -2.96
CA SER A 41 20.16 -4.92 -3.68
C SER A 41 20.80 -5.14 -5.05
N GLU A 42 21.70 -6.12 -5.18
CA GLU A 42 22.30 -6.50 -6.45
C GLU A 42 21.28 -7.14 -7.39
N ILE A 43 20.44 -8.05 -6.88
CA ILE A 43 19.35 -8.67 -7.66
C ILE A 43 18.39 -7.59 -8.17
N LEU A 44 18.00 -6.65 -7.30
CA LEU A 44 17.11 -5.56 -7.66
C LEU A 44 17.72 -4.65 -8.73
N LEU A 45 19.01 -4.34 -8.64
CA LEU A 45 19.72 -3.54 -9.64
C LEU A 45 19.78 -4.25 -11.00
N ARG A 46 20.00 -5.57 -11.00
CA ARG A 46 19.99 -6.37 -12.23
C ARG A 46 18.59 -6.41 -12.86
N ILE A 47 17.56 -6.59 -12.04
CA ILE A 47 16.17 -6.59 -12.51
C ILE A 47 15.78 -5.22 -13.04
N SER A 48 16.12 -4.12 -12.35
CA SER A 48 15.81 -2.78 -12.83
C SER A 48 16.47 -2.51 -14.18
N GLY A 49 17.76 -2.83 -14.34
CA GLY A 49 18.42 -2.67 -15.64
C GLY A 49 17.82 -3.56 -16.74
N ALA A 50 17.35 -4.76 -16.40
CA ALA A 50 16.64 -5.62 -17.36
C ALA A 50 15.28 -5.04 -17.77
N ILE A 51 14.56 -4.41 -16.84
CA ILE A 51 13.32 -3.69 -17.14
C ILE A 51 13.62 -2.51 -18.06
N ASP A 52 14.59 -1.66 -17.74
CA ASP A 52 14.95 -0.49 -18.55
C ASP A 52 15.28 -0.90 -20.00
N LEU A 53 16.06 -1.97 -20.18
CA LEU A 53 16.39 -2.51 -21.51
C LEU A 53 15.16 -3.07 -22.24
N LEU A 54 14.27 -3.76 -21.53
CA LEU A 54 13.05 -4.30 -22.13
C LEU A 54 12.08 -3.18 -22.50
N GLU A 55 11.98 -2.13 -21.69
CA GLU A 55 11.23 -0.91 -21.98
C GLU A 55 11.80 -0.24 -23.23
N GLU A 56 13.12 -0.05 -23.36
CA GLU A 56 13.76 0.47 -24.57
C GLU A 56 13.46 -0.38 -25.82
N VAL A 57 13.52 -1.71 -25.70
CA VAL A 57 13.22 -2.63 -26.82
C VAL A 57 11.73 -2.59 -27.20
N LEU A 58 10.84 -2.41 -26.24
CA LEU A 58 9.41 -2.28 -26.48
C LEU A 58 9.06 -0.91 -27.07
N GLU A 59 9.70 0.17 -26.63
CA GLU A 59 9.60 1.52 -27.19
C GLU A 59 10.18 1.59 -28.61
N GLY A 60 11.15 0.73 -28.94
CA GLY A 60 11.64 0.47 -30.31
C GLY A 60 10.60 -0.16 -31.26
N LYS A 61 9.37 -0.41 -30.80
CA LYS A 61 8.21 -0.85 -31.59
C LYS A 61 7.07 0.18 -31.62
N GLU A 62 7.38 1.47 -31.60
CA GLU A 62 6.43 2.52 -32.00
C GLU A 62 6.79 3.12 -33.36
N GLY A 63 6.81 2.26 -34.38
CA GLY A 63 6.50 2.67 -35.75
C GLY A 63 5.03 2.36 -36.03
N GLU A 64 4.20 3.41 -36.06
CA GLU A 64 2.75 3.44 -36.42
C GLU A 64 1.81 2.78 -35.39
N LYS A 65 0.94 3.51 -34.67
CA LYS A 65 0.02 4.55 -35.18
C LYS A 65 -0.27 5.59 -34.08
N ARG A 66 0.15 6.83 -34.30
CA ARG A 66 -0.82 7.92 -34.21
C ARG A 66 -1.78 7.78 -35.39
N PRO A 67 -3.09 7.66 -35.18
CA PRO A 67 -4.00 8.46 -35.95
C PRO A 67 -4.26 9.71 -35.10
N GLU A 68 -3.67 10.80 -35.56
CA GLU A 68 -4.37 12.06 -35.46
C GLU A 68 -5.71 11.87 -36.17
N THR A 69 -6.78 11.66 -35.42
CA THR A 69 -8.14 11.92 -35.92
C THR A 69 -8.80 12.91 -34.99
N LYS A 70 -8.74 14.17 -35.43
CA LYS A 70 -9.84 15.11 -35.27
C LYS A 70 -11.17 14.38 -35.46
N ALA A 71 -11.95 14.28 -34.40
CA ALA A 71 -13.40 14.19 -34.45
C ALA A 71 -13.84 14.77 -33.10
N GLU A 72 -14.17 16.05 -33.05
CA GLU A 72 -15.57 16.50 -33.05
C GLU A 72 -16.51 15.66 -32.16
N PRO A 73 -17.29 16.28 -31.26
CA PRO A 73 -18.14 15.60 -30.30
C PRO A 73 -19.34 14.93 -31.01
N GLY A 74 -19.07 13.77 -31.62
CA GLY A 74 -20.06 12.88 -32.18
C GLY A 74 -20.71 12.08 -31.06
N THR A 75 -22.00 12.28 -30.86
CA THR A 75 -22.84 11.55 -29.91
C THR A 75 -22.86 10.06 -30.25
N ILE A 76 -21.94 9.27 -29.70
CA ILE A 76 -22.01 7.81 -29.79
C ILE A 76 -22.94 7.34 -28.68
N LYS A 77 -24.21 7.10 -29.02
CA LYS A 77 -25.18 6.42 -28.14
C LYS A 77 -24.83 4.93 -28.04
N GLY A 78 -23.62 4.61 -27.62
CA GLY A 78 -23.16 3.27 -27.30
C GLY A 78 -23.05 3.11 -25.79
N ASN A 79 -23.62 2.04 -25.25
CA ASN A 79 -23.33 1.66 -23.87
C ASN A 79 -21.95 1.00 -23.85
N VAL A 80 -21.07 1.47 -22.97
CA VAL A 80 -19.75 0.92 -22.70
C VAL A 80 -19.75 0.32 -21.30
N GLU A 81 -19.09 -0.82 -21.15
CA GLU A 81 -18.93 -1.49 -19.86
C GLU A 81 -17.97 -0.72 -18.97
N VAL A 82 -18.37 -0.48 -17.71
CA VAL A 82 -17.54 0.22 -16.74
C VAL A 82 -16.43 -0.72 -16.24
N PRO A 83 -15.14 -0.39 -16.45
CA PRO A 83 -14.01 -1.20 -15.99
C PRO A 83 -13.89 -1.18 -14.46
N ASP A 84 -13.27 -2.22 -13.90
CA ASP A 84 -12.94 -2.29 -12.47
C ASP A 84 -11.63 -1.54 -12.18
N VAL A 85 -11.76 -0.39 -11.51
CA VAL A 85 -10.65 0.45 -11.07
C VAL A 85 -10.48 0.43 -9.56
N VAL A 86 -11.19 -0.45 -8.83
CA VAL A 86 -11.02 -0.60 -7.38
C VAL A 86 -9.63 -1.16 -7.07
N ARG A 87 -9.00 -0.65 -6.00
CA ARG A 87 -7.60 -0.95 -5.61
C ARG A 87 -6.52 -0.49 -6.59
N GLN A 88 -6.89 0.25 -7.64
CA GLN A 88 -5.91 0.90 -8.51
C GLN A 88 -5.53 2.29 -7.97
N PRO A 89 -4.31 2.77 -8.27
CA PRO A 89 -3.96 4.16 -8.00
C PRO A 89 -4.75 5.08 -8.93
N LEU A 90 -5.09 6.29 -8.44
CA LEU A 90 -5.92 7.26 -9.16
C LEU A 90 -5.47 7.51 -10.61
N GLN A 91 -4.17 7.66 -10.86
CA GLN A 91 -3.63 7.93 -12.20
C GLN A 91 -3.92 6.79 -13.19
N LYS A 92 -3.72 5.54 -12.77
CA LYS A 92 -3.97 4.35 -13.60
C LYS A 92 -5.47 4.16 -13.87
N ALA A 93 -6.29 4.46 -12.87
CA ALA A 93 -7.73 4.42 -13.00
C ALA A 93 -8.28 5.47 -13.97
N MET A 94 -7.70 6.66 -14.02
CA MET A 94 -8.08 7.68 -14.99
C MET A 94 -7.81 7.22 -16.42
N LEU A 95 -6.61 6.66 -16.67
CA LEU A 95 -6.24 6.13 -17.99
C LEU A 95 -7.17 5.01 -18.45
N THR A 96 -7.45 4.04 -17.57
CA THR A 96 -8.37 2.92 -17.90
C THR A 96 -9.81 3.37 -18.16
N LEU A 97 -10.28 4.42 -17.47
CA LEU A 97 -11.57 5.03 -17.76
C LEU A 97 -11.56 5.74 -19.12
N GLU A 98 -10.53 6.52 -19.42
CA GLU A 98 -10.39 7.22 -20.71
C GLU A 98 -10.29 6.24 -21.89
N GLU A 99 -9.53 5.15 -21.74
CA GLU A 99 -9.44 4.05 -22.71
C GLU A 99 -10.79 3.38 -22.94
N ALA A 100 -11.59 3.21 -21.88
CA ALA A 100 -12.97 2.73 -21.96
C ALA A 100 -13.96 3.80 -22.49
N GLY A 101 -13.48 5.00 -22.87
CA GLY A 101 -14.34 6.08 -23.35
C GLY A 101 -15.26 6.66 -22.27
N LEU A 102 -14.90 6.49 -21.00
CA LEU A 102 -15.55 7.07 -19.82
C LEU A 102 -14.72 8.22 -19.27
N LYS A 103 -15.34 9.06 -18.43
CA LYS A 103 -14.65 10.20 -17.81
C LYS A 103 -14.53 10.00 -16.31
N ALA A 104 -13.39 10.39 -15.74
CA ALA A 104 -13.28 10.56 -14.30
C ALA A 104 -14.22 11.69 -13.86
N GLY A 105 -15.18 11.36 -13.00
CA GLY A 105 -16.18 12.29 -12.51
C GLY A 105 -15.76 12.96 -11.20
N GLU A 106 -16.65 12.93 -10.23
CA GLU A 106 -16.38 13.42 -8.89
C GLU A 106 -15.40 12.49 -8.16
N ILE A 107 -14.28 13.03 -7.69
CA ILE A 107 -13.30 12.33 -6.87
C ILE A 107 -13.52 12.74 -5.42
N VAL A 108 -13.96 11.79 -4.59
CA VAL A 108 -14.21 12.00 -3.16
C VAL A 108 -13.08 11.36 -2.36
N GLU A 109 -12.32 12.17 -1.64
CA GLU A 109 -11.30 11.66 -0.74
C GLU A 109 -11.91 11.21 0.60
N GLN A 110 -11.79 9.92 0.90
CA GLN A 110 -12.16 9.38 2.20
C GLN A 110 -10.95 9.39 3.12
N LYS A 111 -10.99 10.20 4.17
CA LYS A 111 -9.93 10.27 5.20
C LYS A 111 -10.25 9.28 6.31
N GLY A 112 -9.34 8.37 6.61
CA GLY A 112 -9.57 7.37 7.66
C GLY A 112 -8.36 6.49 7.98
N VAL A 113 -8.58 5.56 8.92
CA VAL A 113 -7.67 4.44 9.19
C VAL A 113 -8.16 3.25 8.38
N PHE A 114 -7.37 2.83 7.40
CA PHE A 114 -7.69 1.71 6.52
C PHE A 114 -6.97 0.43 6.99
N PRO A 115 -7.52 -0.76 6.69
CA PRO A 115 -6.85 -2.03 6.97
C PRO A 115 -5.50 -2.13 6.24
N ILE A 116 -4.62 -3.01 6.75
CA ILE A 116 -3.30 -3.28 6.18
C ILE A 116 -3.43 -3.65 4.69
N GLY A 117 -2.61 -3.00 3.85
CA GLY A 117 -2.56 -3.26 2.41
C GLY A 117 -3.34 -2.29 1.53
N ILE A 118 -3.95 -1.24 2.09
CA ILE A 118 -4.52 -0.12 1.32
C ILE A 118 -3.59 1.09 1.43
N MET A 119 -3.02 1.53 0.30
CA MET A 119 -2.22 2.75 0.26
C MET A 119 -3.08 4.00 0.06
N ALA A 120 -2.57 5.14 0.53
CA ALA A 120 -3.19 6.42 0.22
C ALA A 120 -3.06 6.72 -1.27
N GLY A 121 -4.13 7.19 -1.89
CA GLY A 121 -4.25 7.39 -3.34
C GLY A 121 -4.88 6.22 -4.09
N GLU A 122 -5.19 5.11 -3.41
CA GLU A 122 -5.94 3.99 -4.00
C GLU A 122 -7.44 4.25 -4.01
N ILE A 123 -8.13 3.74 -5.03
CA ILE A 123 -9.58 3.79 -5.12
C ILE A 123 -10.20 2.71 -4.23
N LEU A 124 -11.01 3.16 -3.27
CA LEU A 124 -11.79 2.33 -2.37
C LEU A 124 -13.09 1.87 -3.00
N ARG A 125 -13.73 2.77 -3.75
CA ARG A 125 -15.03 2.55 -4.37
C ARG A 125 -15.16 3.32 -5.67
N GLN A 126 -15.92 2.74 -6.58
CA GLN A 126 -16.36 3.38 -7.81
C GLN A 126 -17.88 3.28 -7.94
N GLU A 127 -18.49 4.29 -8.53
CA GLU A 127 -19.90 4.31 -8.90
C GLU A 127 -20.03 4.93 -10.30
N PRO A 128 -20.55 4.21 -11.32
CA PRO A 128 -21.24 2.90 -11.28
C PRO A 128 -20.34 1.69 -10.93
N LYS A 129 -20.97 0.58 -10.52
CA LYS A 129 -20.27 -0.68 -10.21
C LYS A 129 -19.54 -1.23 -11.44
N PRO A 130 -18.43 -1.96 -11.26
CA PRO A 130 -17.75 -2.61 -12.38
C PRO A 130 -18.70 -3.57 -13.11
N GLY A 131 -18.55 -3.65 -14.43
CA GLY A 131 -19.42 -4.46 -15.30
C GLY A 131 -20.80 -3.85 -15.57
N THR A 132 -21.08 -2.64 -15.05
CA THR A 132 -22.33 -1.92 -15.38
C THR A 132 -22.20 -1.33 -16.78
N MET A 133 -23.24 -1.46 -17.60
CA MET A 133 -23.34 -0.74 -18.87
C MET A 133 -23.65 0.73 -18.63
N SER A 134 -22.72 1.61 -18.96
CA SER A 134 -22.86 3.07 -18.83
C SER A 134 -22.81 3.72 -20.21
N GLN A 135 -23.40 4.91 -20.37
CA GLN A 135 -23.30 5.62 -21.64
C GLN A 135 -21.85 6.04 -21.88
N ALA A 136 -21.35 5.89 -23.10
CA ALA A 136 -20.06 6.43 -23.51
C ALA A 136 -19.94 7.91 -23.11
N GLY A 137 -18.84 8.28 -22.45
CA GLY A 137 -18.58 9.63 -21.94
C GLY A 137 -19.18 9.94 -20.57
N SER A 138 -19.86 8.98 -19.92
CA SER A 138 -20.39 9.16 -18.57
C SER A 138 -19.28 9.35 -17.54
N ALA A 139 -19.57 10.18 -16.54
CA ALA A 139 -18.68 10.43 -15.42
C ALA A 139 -18.79 9.30 -14.38
N VAL A 140 -17.66 8.69 -14.01
CA VAL A 140 -17.57 7.69 -12.93
C VAL A 140 -17.10 8.38 -11.66
N LYS A 141 -17.89 8.28 -10.60
CA LYS A 141 -17.53 8.78 -9.27
C LYS A 141 -16.54 7.83 -8.62
N LEU A 142 -15.44 8.39 -8.12
CA LEU A 142 -14.35 7.62 -7.50
C LEU A 142 -14.18 8.07 -6.05
N VAL A 143 -14.10 7.10 -5.13
CA VAL A 143 -13.79 7.34 -3.73
C VAL A 143 -12.35 6.89 -3.49
N VAL A 144 -11.48 7.82 -3.12
CA VAL A 144 -10.04 7.59 -2.96
C VAL A 144 -9.65 7.57 -1.49
N ALA A 145 -8.77 6.66 -1.10
CA ALA A 145 -8.21 6.59 0.24
C ALA A 145 -7.25 7.78 0.47
N ALA A 146 -7.58 8.66 1.41
CA ALA A 146 -6.70 9.72 1.86
C ALA A 146 -6.18 9.42 3.28
N ARG A 147 -4.92 9.77 3.56
CA ARG A 147 -4.36 9.61 4.90
C ARG A 147 -5.15 10.44 5.90
N GLY A 148 -5.88 9.78 6.79
CA GLY A 148 -6.50 10.42 7.95
C GLY A 148 -5.46 10.73 9.02
N LYS A 149 -5.75 11.71 9.88
CA LYS A 149 -5.04 11.81 11.16
C LYS A 149 -5.47 10.61 12.00
N PHE A 150 -4.53 9.73 12.33
CA PHE A 150 -4.77 8.66 13.29
C PHE A 150 -5.09 9.29 14.63
N MET A 151 -6.38 9.30 15.00
CA MET A 151 -6.78 9.53 16.38
C MET A 151 -6.86 8.13 17.02
N PRO A 152 -5.97 7.80 17.98
CA PRO A 152 -6.12 6.56 18.71
C PRO A 152 -7.50 6.57 19.37
N HIS A 153 -8.32 5.55 19.12
CA HIS A 153 -9.48 5.30 19.97
C HIS A 153 -8.95 5.13 21.39
N ASP A 154 -9.51 5.90 22.33
CA ASP A 154 -9.19 5.83 23.75
C ASP A 154 -9.45 4.41 24.29
N LYS A 155 -8.46 3.53 24.15
CA LYS A 155 -8.45 2.21 24.79
C LYS A 155 -8.03 2.29 26.26
N TYR A 156 -8.19 3.45 26.90
CA TYR A 156 -7.86 3.72 28.30
C TYR A 156 -9.08 4.07 29.16
N SER A 157 -10.29 3.66 28.80
CA SER A 157 -11.48 3.86 29.66
C SER A 157 -11.84 2.64 30.54
N LEU A 158 -10.93 1.67 30.71
CA LEU A 158 -11.12 0.52 31.61
C LEU A 158 -9.99 0.42 32.65
N CYS A 159 -9.83 1.45 33.47
CA CYS A 159 -9.22 1.29 34.79
C CYS A 159 -9.82 2.33 35.74
N GLY A 160 -11.01 2.02 36.24
CA GLY A 160 -11.76 2.89 37.13
C GLY A 160 -12.82 2.11 37.88
N SER A 161 -12.41 1.03 38.59
CA SER A 161 -13.18 0.48 39.72
C SER A 161 -12.39 -0.63 40.41
N PHE A 162 -11.34 -0.28 41.14
CA PHE A 162 -10.88 -1.09 42.29
C PHE A 162 -10.46 -0.10 43.38
N SER A 163 -11.44 0.63 43.89
CA SER A 163 -11.39 1.25 45.21
C SER A 163 -12.26 0.42 46.14
N ASP A 164 -11.70 0.14 47.32
CA ASP A 164 -12.34 -0.27 48.56
C ASP A 164 -13.15 -1.57 48.60
N SER A 165 -12.56 -2.57 49.24
CA SER A 165 -13.27 -3.37 50.24
C SER A 165 -12.25 -3.77 51.31
N SER A 166 -12.59 -3.39 52.55
CA SER A 166 -11.83 -3.49 53.80
C SER A 166 -11.42 -4.91 54.20
#